data_AF-A0A560XIE5-F1
#
_entry.id   AF-A0A560XIE5-F1
#
_cell.length_a   1.000
_cell.length_b   1.000
_cell.length_c   1.000
_cell.angle_alpha   90.00
_cell.angle_beta   90.00
_cell.angle_gamma   90.00
#
_symmetry.space_group_name_H-M   'P 1'
#
loop_
_entity.id
_entity.type
_entity.pdbx_description
1 polymer ?
#
loop_
_entity_poly.entity_id
_entity_poly.type
_entity_poly.pdbx_seq_one_letter_code
_entity_poly.pdbx_strand_id
1 'polypeptide(L)'
;MLEPIGLDERDEAVYDALIRRTRATAAELAADCGLTPGAAGRVLRSLVGLGLASAGQGRPVSYAAVPPDSALEAVLREREQALNGVRAHVSALTSLYRAGSRFAHPGDLVEVVSGREEVNRNWVQMQRASRTQVRGFDCPPYAAAAGHSEPNPVELELLARGVKYRVLYDSSVLELPGWLEDVAIGIRLGEQARIATGLPGKLAICDDRVAMLPLLRPGDDTVTASYVIHPSPLLDALVALFETVWERSVQIRPSTPPADVDPPERLSPEEEKLLTLLASGATDKAAGRALGWSERTVQRHITKLLRRFGAQTRFQLAMEATRRGWI
;
A
#
# COMPACT_ATOMS: atom_id res chain seq x y z
N MET A 1 17.55 18.02 -35.81
CA MET A 1 17.03 18.32 -34.45
C MET A 1 15.50 18.17 -34.32
N LEU A 2 14.78 17.97 -35.43
CA LEU A 2 13.33 17.88 -35.55
C LEU A 2 12.85 16.46 -35.91
N GLU A 3 13.73 15.46 -35.85
CA GLU A 3 13.35 14.04 -35.98
C GLU A 3 12.17 13.62 -35.09
N PRO A 4 12.05 14.09 -33.81
CA PRO A 4 10.92 13.71 -32.96
C PRO A 4 9.56 14.21 -33.46
N ILE A 5 9.52 15.22 -34.32
CA ILE A 5 8.28 15.71 -34.95
C ILE A 5 8.04 15.10 -36.34
N GLY A 6 8.94 14.22 -36.80
CA GLY A 6 8.82 13.47 -38.05
C GLY A 6 9.47 14.15 -39.26
N LEU A 7 10.39 15.10 -39.04
CA LEU A 7 11.20 15.71 -40.09
C LEU A 7 12.58 15.05 -40.11
N ASP A 8 12.98 14.52 -41.26
CA ASP A 8 14.32 13.99 -41.44
C ASP A 8 15.35 15.11 -41.74
N GLU A 9 16.64 14.77 -41.77
CA GLU A 9 17.70 15.75 -42.07
C GLU A 9 17.53 16.44 -43.45
N ARG A 10 16.84 15.79 -44.39
CA ARG A 10 16.60 16.34 -45.73
C ARG A 10 15.45 17.34 -45.70
N ASP A 11 14.41 17.07 -44.91
CA ASP A 11 13.30 17.98 -44.66
C ASP A 11 13.79 19.27 -43.98
N GLU A 12 14.69 19.15 -42.99
CA GLU A 12 15.33 20.29 -42.33
C GLU A 12 16.12 21.15 -43.32
N ALA A 13 16.97 20.53 -44.15
CA ALA A 13 17.80 21.25 -45.11
C ALA A 13 16.98 22.03 -46.15
N VAL A 14 15.86 21.45 -46.62
CA VAL A 14 14.97 22.11 -47.59
C VAL A 14 14.14 23.21 -46.93
N TYR A 15 13.70 23.01 -45.69
CA TYR A 15 12.97 24.04 -44.94
C TYR A 15 13.86 25.25 -44.61
N ASP A 16 15.11 25.02 -44.18
CA ASP A 16 16.10 26.08 -43.94
C ASP A 16 16.42 26.88 -45.22
N ALA A 17 16.58 26.19 -46.35
CA ALA A 17 16.77 26.84 -47.64
C ALA A 17 15.55 27.68 -48.05
N LEU A 18 14.34 27.20 -47.75
CA LEU A 18 13.11 27.93 -48.03
C LEU A 18 12.92 29.17 -47.14
N ILE A 19 13.30 29.10 -45.85
CA ILE A 19 13.30 30.25 -44.94
C ILE A 19 14.25 31.33 -45.45
N ARG A 20 15.47 30.95 -45.88
CA ARG A 20 16.47 31.90 -46.39
C ARG A 20 16.02 32.62 -47.66
N ARG A 21 15.30 31.93 -48.55
CA ARG A 21 14.85 32.52 -49.83
C ARG A 21 13.51 33.22 -49.76
N THR A 22 12.74 33.07 -48.68
CA THR A 22 11.35 33.54 -48.48
C THR A 22 10.31 32.99 -49.47
N ARG A 23 10.64 32.87 -50.76
CA ARG A 23 9.91 32.12 -51.78
C ARG A 23 10.87 31.41 -52.73
N ALA A 24 10.58 30.16 -53.08
CA ALA A 24 11.41 29.38 -54.01
C ALA A 24 10.60 28.32 -54.75
N THR A 25 11.06 27.95 -55.94
CA THR A 25 10.56 26.81 -56.71
C THR A 25 11.28 25.53 -56.31
N ALA A 26 10.68 24.38 -56.61
CA ALA A 26 11.29 23.08 -56.32
C ALA A 26 12.66 22.88 -57.03
N ALA A 27 12.87 23.51 -58.19
CA ALA A 27 14.13 23.43 -58.93
C ALA A 27 15.25 24.25 -58.26
N GLU A 28 14.92 25.41 -57.69
CA GLU A 28 15.88 26.26 -56.97
C GLU A 28 16.30 25.61 -55.65
N LEU A 29 15.36 25.05 -54.88
CA LEU A 29 15.67 24.33 -53.65
C LEU A 29 16.43 23.01 -53.90
N ALA A 30 16.16 22.36 -55.04
CA ALA A 30 16.93 21.19 -55.44
C ALA A 30 18.41 21.52 -55.66
N ALA A 31 18.70 22.66 -56.31
CA ALA A 31 20.07 23.13 -56.51
C ALA A 31 20.77 23.49 -55.19
N ASP A 32 20.07 24.18 -54.28
CA ASP A 32 20.65 24.62 -53.00
C ASP A 32 20.96 23.45 -52.05
N CYS A 33 20.11 22.42 -52.04
CA CYS A 33 20.24 21.28 -51.13
C CYS A 33 20.98 20.08 -51.74
N GLY A 34 21.46 20.18 -52.99
CA GLY A 34 22.11 19.07 -53.71
C GLY A 34 21.16 17.90 -53.99
N LEU A 35 19.86 18.17 -54.16
CA LEU A 35 18.81 17.17 -54.39
C LEU A 35 18.39 17.16 -55.86
N THR A 36 17.71 16.08 -56.28
CA THR A 36 17.01 16.10 -57.58
C THR A 36 15.71 16.89 -57.47
N PRO A 37 15.21 17.52 -58.56
CA PRO A 37 13.93 18.23 -58.54
C PRO A 37 12.75 17.36 -58.08
N GLY A 38 12.77 16.06 -58.40
CA GLY A 38 11.77 15.10 -57.92
C GLY A 38 11.87 14.79 -56.43
N ALA A 39 13.08 14.77 -55.85
CA ALA A 39 13.29 14.63 -54.42
C ALA A 39 12.85 15.87 -53.65
N ALA A 40 13.28 17.07 -54.08
CA ALA A 40 12.86 18.34 -53.50
C ALA A 40 11.33 18.52 -53.54
N GLY A 41 10.69 18.12 -54.66
CA GLY A 41 9.23 18.15 -54.77
C GLY A 41 8.50 17.19 -53.83
N ARG A 42 9.10 16.06 -53.44
CA ARG A 42 8.50 15.15 -52.43
C ARG A 42 8.58 15.75 -51.03
N VAL A 43 9.74 16.28 -50.66
CA VAL A 43 9.97 16.97 -49.39
C VAL A 43 9.03 18.17 -49.25
N LEU A 44 8.92 19.02 -50.28
CA LEU A 44 8.00 20.15 -50.26
C LEU A 44 6.53 19.76 -50.09
N ARG A 45 6.09 18.62 -50.65
CA ARG A 45 4.73 18.10 -50.40
C ARG A 45 4.56 17.64 -48.96
N SER A 46 5.58 17.02 -48.36
CA SER A 46 5.59 16.65 -46.94
C SER A 46 5.49 17.90 -46.05
N LEU A 47 6.32 18.91 -46.31
CA LEU A 47 6.33 20.19 -45.58
C LEU A 47 4.99 20.94 -45.71
N VAL A 48 4.35 20.91 -46.88
CA VAL A 48 3.00 21.47 -47.05
C VAL A 48 1.96 20.68 -46.27
N GLY A 49 2.04 19.34 -46.26
CA GLY A 49 1.16 18.48 -45.47
C GLY A 49 1.29 18.69 -43.96
N LEU A 50 2.49 19.03 -43.49
CA LEU A 50 2.80 19.36 -42.09
C LEU A 50 2.54 20.85 -41.74
N GLY A 51 2.08 21.67 -42.69
CA GLY A 51 1.81 23.10 -42.46
C GLY A 51 3.06 23.98 -42.34
N LEU A 52 4.25 23.46 -42.64
CA LEU A 52 5.53 24.17 -42.59
C LEU A 52 5.78 25.00 -43.86
N ALA A 53 5.15 24.65 -44.98
CA ALA A 53 5.25 25.40 -46.22
C ALA A 53 3.86 25.61 -46.87
N SER A 54 3.74 26.65 -47.67
CA SER A 54 2.55 26.94 -48.48
C SER A 54 2.90 26.91 -49.96
N ALA A 55 2.03 26.33 -50.79
CA ALA A 55 2.19 26.29 -52.24
C ALA A 55 1.36 27.40 -52.89
N GLY A 56 2.00 28.22 -53.71
CA GLY A 56 1.37 29.25 -54.53
C GLY A 56 0.75 28.69 -55.81
N GLN A 57 -0.09 29.49 -56.47
CA GLN A 57 -0.82 29.05 -57.67
C GLN A 57 -0.09 29.32 -59.01
N GLY A 58 1.20 29.65 -58.97
CA GLY A 58 2.02 29.95 -60.16
C GLY A 58 2.47 28.72 -60.94
N ARG A 59 2.90 28.92 -62.20
CA ARG A 59 3.68 27.95 -62.99
C ARG A 59 5.00 28.59 -63.42
N PRO A 60 6.16 28.13 -62.90
CA PRO A 60 6.33 27.05 -61.93
C PRO A 60 5.74 27.39 -60.54
N VAL A 61 5.37 26.34 -59.79
CA VAL A 61 4.80 26.48 -58.43
C VAL A 61 5.86 27.06 -57.50
N SER A 62 5.57 28.20 -56.89
CA SER A 62 6.40 28.81 -55.85
C SER A 62 5.93 28.36 -54.48
N TYR A 63 6.87 28.03 -53.61
CA TYR A 63 6.62 27.66 -52.22
C TYR A 63 7.08 28.79 -51.30
N ALA A 64 6.41 28.98 -50.17
CA ALA A 64 6.81 29.92 -49.13
C ALA A 64 6.82 29.21 -47.77
N ALA A 65 7.84 29.49 -46.95
CA ALA A 65 7.91 28.96 -45.59
C ALA A 65 6.85 29.63 -44.70
N VAL A 66 6.18 28.83 -43.87
CA VAL A 66 5.34 29.34 -42.78
C VAL A 66 6.27 29.64 -41.58
N PRO A 67 6.06 30.74 -40.82
CA PRO A 67 6.91 31.09 -39.69
C PRO A 67 7.05 29.93 -38.69
N PRO A 68 8.30 29.57 -38.31
CA PRO A 68 8.59 28.34 -37.57
C PRO A 68 7.91 28.29 -36.21
N ASP A 69 7.79 29.43 -35.53
CA ASP A 69 7.11 29.58 -34.24
C ASP A 69 5.64 29.14 -34.34
N SER A 70 4.91 29.58 -35.37
CA SER A 70 3.51 29.18 -35.58
C SER A 70 3.35 27.75 -36.12
N ALA A 71 4.23 27.34 -37.04
CA ALA A 71 4.13 26.04 -37.71
C ALA A 71 4.59 24.89 -36.79
N LEU A 72 5.71 25.06 -36.07
CA LEU A 72 6.21 24.06 -35.13
C LEU A 72 5.29 23.92 -33.92
N GLU A 73 4.71 25.01 -33.40
CA GLU A 73 3.70 24.91 -32.33
C GLU A 73 2.45 24.14 -32.76
N ALA A 74 2.00 24.31 -34.01
CA ALA A 74 0.86 23.57 -34.53
C ALA A 74 1.16 22.07 -34.63
N VAL A 75 2.33 21.71 -35.15
CA VAL A 75 2.79 20.32 -35.23
C VAL A 75 2.96 19.71 -33.84
N LEU A 76 3.56 20.43 -32.89
CA LEU A 76 3.71 19.98 -31.51
C LEU A 76 2.34 19.73 -30.84
N ARG A 77 1.39 20.66 -30.99
CA ARG A 77 0.03 20.50 -30.46
C ARG A 77 -0.69 19.30 -31.05
N GLU A 78 -0.59 19.08 -32.35
CA GLU A 78 -1.20 17.91 -33.01
C GLU A 78 -0.60 16.60 -32.50
N ARG A 79 0.73 16.56 -32.29
CA ARG A 79 1.41 15.39 -31.70
C ARG A 79 1.02 15.16 -30.25
N GLU A 80 0.93 16.21 -29.44
CA GLU A 80 0.45 16.10 -28.05
C GLU A 80 -0.99 15.58 -27.98
N GLN A 81 -1.87 16.06 -28.86
CA GLN A 81 -3.24 15.55 -28.96
C GLN A 81 -3.27 14.08 -29.37
N ALA A 82 -2.46 13.67 -30.35
CA ALA A 82 -2.34 12.27 -30.74
C ALA A 82 -1.85 11.39 -29.57
N LEU A 83 -0.82 11.83 -28.84
CA LEU A 83 -0.31 11.12 -27.66
C LEU A 83 -1.34 11.05 -26.53
N ASN A 84 -2.10 12.11 -26.30
CA ASN A 84 -3.19 12.12 -25.34
C ASN A 84 -4.34 11.20 -25.76
N GLY A 85 -4.65 11.11 -27.06
CA GLY A 85 -5.58 10.15 -27.62
C GLY A 85 -5.14 8.70 -27.40
N VAL A 86 -3.85 8.39 -27.64
CA VAL A 86 -3.26 7.08 -27.34
C VAL A 86 -3.36 6.76 -25.85
N ARG A 87 -3.02 7.71 -24.97
CA ARG A 87 -3.15 7.52 -23.51
C ARG A 87 -4.60 7.25 -23.09
N ALA A 88 -5.56 7.98 -23.65
CA ALA A 88 -6.99 7.75 -23.39
C ALA A 88 -7.43 6.37 -23.88
N HIS A 89 -6.96 5.93 -25.05
CA HIS A 89 -7.25 4.60 -25.58
C HIS A 89 -6.63 3.47 -24.74
N VAL A 90 -5.38 3.63 -24.28
CA VAL A 90 -4.73 2.70 -23.34
C VAL A 90 -5.52 2.62 -22.03
N SER A 91 -6.00 3.75 -21.51
CA SER A 91 -6.85 3.78 -20.32
C SER A 91 -8.19 3.06 -20.55
N ALA A 92 -8.81 3.23 -21.72
CA ALA A 92 -10.04 2.54 -22.08
C ALA A 92 -9.83 1.02 -22.24
N LEU A 93 -8.75 0.59 -22.91
CA LEU A 93 -8.36 -0.82 -23.02
C LEU A 93 -8.06 -1.43 -21.65
N THR A 94 -7.39 -0.69 -20.76
CA THR A 94 -7.14 -1.14 -19.39
C THR A 94 -8.45 -1.31 -18.61
N SER A 95 -9.41 -0.41 -18.80
CA SER A 95 -10.75 -0.53 -18.21
C SER A 95 -11.54 -1.71 -18.79
N LEU A 96 -11.48 -1.94 -20.09
CA LEU A 96 -12.09 -3.09 -20.75
C LEU A 96 -11.43 -4.41 -20.33
N TYR A 97 -10.10 -4.43 -20.21
CA TYR A 97 -9.36 -5.56 -19.66
C TYR A 97 -9.80 -5.83 -18.22
N ARG A 98 -9.83 -4.83 -17.34
CA ARG A 98 -10.35 -4.98 -15.97
C ARG A 98 -11.81 -5.44 -15.92
N ALA A 99 -12.64 -4.98 -16.85
CA ALA A 99 -14.06 -5.37 -16.92
C ALA A 99 -14.22 -6.82 -17.42
N GLY A 100 -13.42 -7.26 -18.39
CA GLY A 100 -13.40 -8.64 -18.90
C GLY A 100 -12.70 -9.63 -17.95
N SER A 101 -11.67 -9.18 -17.22
CA SER A 101 -10.97 -9.94 -16.19
C SER A 101 -11.77 -10.14 -14.91
N ARG A 102 -12.98 -9.56 -14.77
CA ARG A 102 -13.86 -9.87 -13.64
C ARG A 102 -14.21 -11.35 -13.54
N PHE A 103 -14.08 -12.13 -14.63
CA PHE A 103 -14.37 -13.58 -14.64
C PHE A 103 -13.52 -14.43 -15.61
N ALA A 104 -12.39 -13.94 -16.14
CA ALA A 104 -11.71 -14.64 -17.25
C ALA A 104 -11.02 -15.97 -16.83
N HIS A 105 -10.42 -16.07 -15.64
CA HIS A 105 -10.01 -17.34 -15.03
C HIS A 105 -10.11 -17.26 -13.49
N PRO A 106 -10.94 -18.10 -12.83
CA PRO A 106 -11.04 -18.13 -11.36
C PRO A 106 -9.70 -18.38 -10.64
N GLY A 107 -8.74 -19.03 -11.32
CA GLY A 107 -7.40 -19.30 -10.80
C GLY A 107 -6.46 -18.08 -10.73
N ASP A 108 -6.77 -16.99 -11.44
CA ASP A 108 -5.95 -15.77 -11.42
C ASP A 108 -6.41 -14.78 -10.33
N LEU A 109 -7.55 -15.04 -9.68
CA LEU A 109 -8.06 -14.23 -8.58
C LEU A 109 -7.45 -14.64 -7.23
N VAL A 110 -6.96 -15.88 -7.14
CA VAL A 110 -6.36 -16.47 -5.96
C VAL A 110 -5.08 -17.20 -6.37
N GLU A 111 -3.94 -16.57 -6.13
CA GLU A 111 -2.62 -17.17 -6.32
C GLU A 111 -2.21 -17.95 -5.05
N VAL A 112 -1.53 -19.08 -5.24
CA VAL A 112 -0.92 -19.83 -4.12
C VAL A 112 0.58 -19.58 -4.12
N VAL A 113 1.03 -18.82 -3.13
CA VAL A 113 2.45 -18.61 -2.87
C VAL A 113 2.96 -19.73 -1.96
N SER A 114 3.96 -20.47 -2.42
CA SER A 114 4.52 -21.62 -1.69
C SER A 114 5.99 -21.38 -1.33
N GLY A 115 6.37 -21.80 -0.13
CA GLY A 115 7.70 -21.61 0.44
C GLY A 115 7.72 -20.49 1.47
N ARG A 116 8.30 -20.75 2.64
CA ARG A 116 8.38 -19.80 3.76
C ARG A 116 9.04 -18.47 3.37
N GLU A 117 10.13 -18.52 2.62
CA GLU A 117 10.84 -17.33 2.14
C GLU A 117 10.02 -16.55 1.11
N GLU A 118 9.30 -17.27 0.25
CA GLU A 118 8.42 -16.69 -0.75
C GLU A 118 7.26 -15.95 -0.10
N VAL A 119 6.60 -16.59 0.88
CA VAL A 119 5.52 -16.00 1.67
C VAL A 119 6.00 -14.72 2.36
N ASN A 120 7.15 -14.75 3.04
CA ASN A 120 7.71 -13.56 3.69
C ASN A 120 8.03 -12.45 2.68
N ARG A 121 8.63 -12.81 1.53
CA ARG A 121 8.97 -11.84 0.49
C ARG A 121 7.71 -11.18 -0.10
N ASN A 122 6.70 -11.98 -0.41
CA ASN A 122 5.44 -11.49 -0.98
C ASN A 122 4.71 -10.60 0.04
N TRP A 123 4.68 -10.98 1.32
CA TRP A 123 4.16 -10.13 2.40
C TRP A 123 4.85 -8.77 2.49
N VAL A 124 6.19 -8.76 2.47
CA VAL A 124 6.98 -7.50 2.49
C VAL A 124 6.69 -6.64 1.25
N GLN A 125 6.57 -7.25 0.07
CA GLN A 125 6.24 -6.53 -1.17
C GLN A 125 4.83 -5.92 -1.11
N MET A 126 3.84 -6.68 -0.64
CA MET A 126 2.46 -6.21 -0.48
C MET A 126 2.38 -5.01 0.48
N GLN A 127 3.03 -5.09 1.64
CA GLN A 127 3.10 -3.98 2.58
C GLN A 127 3.73 -2.74 1.93
N ARG A 128 4.92 -2.87 1.33
CA ARG A 128 5.63 -1.72 0.72
C ARG A 128 4.84 -1.04 -0.40
N ALA A 129 4.03 -1.80 -1.15
CA ALA A 129 3.18 -1.29 -2.21
C ALA A 129 1.96 -0.50 -1.68
N SER A 130 1.63 -0.61 -0.39
CA SER A 130 0.48 0.04 0.23
C SER A 130 0.64 1.56 0.28
N ARG A 131 -0.45 2.27 -0.02
CA ARG A 131 -0.50 3.73 -0.10
C ARG A 131 -1.51 4.36 0.85
N THR A 132 -2.52 3.61 1.27
CA THR A 132 -3.67 4.16 2.01
C THR A 132 -3.87 3.46 3.34
N GLN A 133 -3.93 2.14 3.37
CA GLN A 133 -4.15 1.38 4.58
C GLN A 133 -3.66 -0.06 4.50
N VAL A 134 -3.23 -0.58 5.64
CA VAL A 134 -3.00 -2.00 5.88
C VAL A 134 -3.89 -2.43 7.04
N ARG A 135 -4.58 -3.57 6.87
CA ARG A 135 -5.44 -4.18 7.87
C ARG A 135 -5.02 -5.62 8.07
N GLY A 136 -5.13 -6.14 9.29
CA GLY A 136 -4.90 -7.57 9.48
C GLY A 136 -5.46 -8.16 10.76
N PHE A 137 -5.69 -9.47 10.70
CA PHE A 137 -5.81 -10.35 11.84
C PHE A 137 -4.42 -10.92 12.12
N ASP A 138 -3.85 -10.54 13.24
CA ASP A 138 -2.57 -11.07 13.69
C ASP A 138 -2.80 -12.18 14.73
N CYS A 139 -2.50 -13.41 14.29
CA CYS A 139 -2.49 -14.58 15.13
C CYS A 139 -1.37 -15.54 14.67
N PRO A 140 -0.87 -16.41 15.55
CA PRO A 140 0.00 -17.51 15.19
C PRO A 140 -0.76 -18.57 14.37
N PRO A 141 -0.06 -19.46 13.65
CA PRO A 141 1.40 -19.53 13.48
C PRO A 141 1.95 -18.47 12.48
N TYR A 142 3.25 -18.15 12.60
CA TYR A 142 3.95 -17.17 11.75
C TYR A 142 4.87 -17.85 10.72
N ALA A 143 5.14 -17.17 9.60
CA ALA A 143 6.15 -17.59 8.61
C ALA A 143 7.59 -17.24 9.06
N ALA A 144 7.75 -16.18 9.85
CA ALA A 144 9.03 -15.76 10.40
C ALA A 144 9.30 -16.47 11.74
N ALA A 145 10.50 -17.05 11.89
CA ALA A 145 10.91 -17.75 13.11
C ALA A 145 11.01 -16.83 14.34
N ALA A 146 11.17 -15.52 14.12
CA ALA A 146 11.29 -14.53 15.18
C ALA A 146 9.93 -14.09 15.78
N GLY A 147 8.80 -14.37 15.14
CA GLY A 147 7.50 -13.85 15.61
C GLY A 147 7.55 -12.35 15.94
N HIS A 148 7.02 -11.97 17.10
CA HIS A 148 7.09 -10.62 17.68
C HIS A 148 8.37 -10.33 18.50
N SER A 149 9.46 -11.08 18.29
CA SER A 149 10.72 -10.80 19.00
C SER A 149 11.39 -9.51 18.51
N GLU A 150 11.04 -9.03 17.31
CA GLU A 150 11.55 -7.80 16.73
C GLU A 150 10.45 -7.03 16.00
N PRO A 151 10.45 -5.68 16.05
CA PRO A 151 9.48 -4.88 15.33
C PRO A 151 9.58 -5.04 13.82
N ASN A 152 8.45 -5.12 13.14
CA ASN A 152 8.39 -5.17 11.69
C ASN A 152 8.88 -3.84 11.08
N PRO A 153 10.08 -3.79 10.46
CA PRO A 153 10.64 -2.52 9.99
C PRO A 153 9.82 -1.88 8.86
N VAL A 154 9.08 -2.68 8.09
CA VAL A 154 8.24 -2.18 6.99
C VAL A 154 7.01 -1.47 7.54
N GLU A 155 6.41 -2.00 8.60
CA GLU A 155 5.28 -1.36 9.28
C GLU A 155 5.68 0.01 9.84
N LEU A 156 6.83 0.10 10.52
CA LEU A 156 7.35 1.37 11.05
C LEU A 156 7.54 2.41 9.94
N GLU A 157 8.07 2.00 8.78
CA GLU A 157 8.24 2.86 7.60
C GLU A 157 6.89 3.36 7.05
N LEU A 158 5.89 2.48 6.96
CA LEU A 158 4.57 2.83 6.44
C LEU A 158 3.79 3.75 7.39
N LEU A 159 3.88 3.50 8.70
CA LEU A 159 3.32 4.37 9.73
C LEU A 159 3.94 5.77 9.65
N ALA A 160 5.27 5.87 9.50
CA ALA A 160 5.96 7.14 9.31
C ALA A 160 5.54 7.89 8.03
N ARG A 161 5.14 7.16 6.98
CA ARG A 161 4.56 7.71 5.75
C ARG A 161 3.08 8.11 5.88
N GLY A 162 2.44 7.87 7.03
CA GLY A 162 1.04 8.18 7.29
C GLY A 162 0.04 7.16 6.73
N VAL A 163 0.49 5.96 6.35
CA VAL A 163 -0.41 4.86 5.97
C VAL A 163 -1.17 4.39 7.20
N LYS A 164 -2.49 4.22 7.10
CA LYS A 164 -3.30 3.76 8.24
C LYS A 164 -3.06 2.28 8.49
N TYR A 165 -2.57 1.93 9.67
CA TYR A 165 -2.35 0.55 10.06
C TYR A 165 -3.39 0.15 11.12
N ARG A 166 -4.19 -0.89 10.85
CA ARG A 166 -5.26 -1.37 11.74
C ARG A 166 -5.09 -2.87 11.98
N VAL A 167 -4.71 -3.27 13.20
CA VAL A 167 -4.42 -4.66 13.52
C VAL A 167 -5.34 -5.17 14.62
N LEU A 168 -5.86 -6.37 14.41
CA LEU A 168 -6.58 -7.15 15.40
C LEU A 168 -5.70 -8.29 15.87
N TYR A 169 -5.27 -8.24 17.12
CA TYR A 169 -4.47 -9.27 17.76
C TYR A 169 -5.39 -10.31 18.40
N ASP A 170 -5.14 -11.59 18.13
CA ASP A 170 -5.82 -12.67 18.84
C ASP A 170 -5.32 -12.78 20.30
N SER A 171 -6.17 -13.19 21.23
CA SER A 171 -5.74 -13.41 22.63
C SER A 171 -4.57 -14.40 22.80
N SER A 172 -4.31 -15.28 21.82
CA SER A 172 -3.19 -16.23 21.85
C SER A 172 -1.80 -15.57 21.69
N VAL A 173 -1.71 -14.39 21.06
CA VAL A 173 -0.40 -13.70 20.91
C VAL A 173 0.12 -13.14 22.23
N LEU A 174 -0.75 -13.05 23.25
CA LEU A 174 -0.38 -12.60 24.60
C LEU A 174 0.63 -13.52 25.30
N GLU A 175 0.70 -14.78 24.88
CA GLU A 175 1.62 -15.77 25.46
C GLU A 175 3.02 -15.70 24.81
N LEU A 176 3.19 -14.89 23.75
CA LEU A 176 4.45 -14.78 23.02
C LEU A 176 5.39 -13.77 23.68
N PRO A 177 6.66 -14.14 23.96
CA PRO A 177 7.65 -13.21 24.47
C PRO A 177 7.87 -12.02 23.52
N GLY A 178 7.99 -10.81 24.06
CA GLY A 178 8.30 -9.58 23.29
C GLY A 178 7.11 -8.94 22.57
N TRP A 179 5.96 -9.61 22.53
CA TRP A 179 4.77 -9.11 21.83
C TRP A 179 4.30 -7.74 22.32
N LEU A 180 4.28 -7.53 23.64
CA LEU A 180 3.77 -6.28 24.20
C LEU A 180 4.66 -5.08 23.84
N GLU A 181 5.98 -5.27 23.88
CA GLU A 181 6.95 -4.25 23.50
C GLU A 181 6.81 -3.86 22.03
N ASP A 182 6.67 -4.86 21.14
CA ASP A 182 6.47 -4.67 19.70
C ASP A 182 5.20 -3.86 19.41
N VAL A 183 4.05 -4.32 19.90
CA VAL A 183 2.77 -3.62 19.70
C VAL A 183 2.79 -2.22 20.31
N ALA A 184 3.43 -2.04 21.47
CA ALA A 184 3.54 -0.72 22.07
C ALA A 184 4.35 0.26 21.19
N ILE A 185 5.34 -0.21 20.42
CA ILE A 185 6.07 0.61 19.44
C ILE A 185 5.15 1.01 18.29
N GLY A 186 4.43 0.05 17.69
CA GLY A 186 3.49 0.30 16.60
C GLY A 186 2.45 1.35 16.98
N ILE A 187 1.78 1.19 18.13
CA ILE A 187 0.74 2.15 18.54
C ILE A 187 1.30 3.55 18.81
N ARG A 188 2.52 3.68 19.34
CA ARG A 188 3.17 5.00 19.51
C ARG A 188 3.39 5.71 18.18
N LEU A 189 3.57 4.97 17.08
CA LEU A 189 3.74 5.50 15.74
C LEU A 189 2.42 5.67 14.98
N GLY A 190 1.27 5.42 15.63
CA GLY A 190 -0.06 5.66 15.08
C GLY A 190 -0.78 4.42 14.57
N GLU A 191 -0.24 3.22 14.83
CA GLU A 191 -0.96 1.97 14.61
C GLU A 191 -2.24 1.94 15.46
N GLN A 192 -3.33 1.46 14.89
CA GLN A 192 -4.57 1.23 15.62
C GLN A 192 -4.66 -0.25 15.95
N ALA A 193 -4.24 -0.60 17.16
CA ALA A 193 -4.27 -1.96 17.65
C ALA A 193 -5.55 -2.24 18.44
N ARG A 194 -6.16 -3.41 18.21
CA ARG A 194 -7.30 -3.93 18.96
C ARG A 194 -7.10 -5.40 19.29
N ILE A 195 -7.76 -5.90 20.34
CA ILE A 195 -7.75 -7.31 20.73
C ILE A 195 -9.11 -7.92 20.43
N ALA A 196 -9.10 -9.11 19.85
CA ALA A 196 -10.27 -9.96 19.62
C ALA A 196 -10.01 -11.38 20.14
N THR A 197 -11.08 -12.09 20.50
CA THR A 197 -11.00 -13.50 20.93
C THR A 197 -11.53 -14.40 19.81
N GLY A 198 -10.75 -15.39 19.38
CA GLY A 198 -11.19 -16.40 18.42
C GLY A 198 -11.22 -15.88 16.99
N LEU A 199 -10.15 -15.21 16.57
CA LEU A 199 -10.00 -14.81 15.16
C LEU A 199 -10.02 -16.07 14.26
N PRO A 200 -10.64 -16.00 13.06
CA PRO A 200 -10.80 -17.16 12.18
C PRO A 200 -9.48 -17.64 11.55
N GLY A 201 -8.39 -16.89 11.73
CA GLY A 201 -7.07 -17.15 11.18
C GLY A 201 -6.35 -15.85 10.84
N LYS A 202 -5.07 -15.98 10.45
CA LYS A 202 -4.25 -14.84 10.06
C LYS A 202 -4.74 -14.29 8.72
N LEU A 203 -4.83 -12.96 8.63
CA LEU A 203 -5.31 -12.27 7.44
C LEU A 203 -4.56 -10.95 7.32
N ALA A 204 -4.15 -10.58 6.13
CA ALA A 204 -3.67 -9.24 5.85
C ALA A 204 -4.34 -8.69 4.60
N ILE A 205 -4.69 -7.39 4.60
CA ILE A 205 -5.36 -6.70 3.50
C ILE A 205 -4.63 -5.36 3.28
N CYS A 206 -4.20 -5.11 2.05
CA CYS A 206 -3.54 -3.88 1.64
C CYS A 206 -4.43 -3.10 0.66
N ASP A 207 -4.72 -1.83 0.97
CA ASP A 207 -5.42 -0.87 0.09
C ASP A 207 -6.77 -1.32 -0.51
N ASP A 208 -7.47 -2.29 0.10
CA ASP A 208 -8.67 -2.94 -0.49
C ASP A 208 -8.39 -3.56 -1.87
N ARG A 209 -7.14 -3.90 -2.16
CA ARG A 209 -6.68 -4.37 -3.49
C ARG A 209 -6.09 -5.74 -3.49
N VAL A 210 -5.51 -6.16 -2.36
CA VAL A 210 -4.91 -7.47 -2.24
C VAL A 210 -5.03 -7.94 -0.81
N ALA A 211 -5.37 -9.21 -0.62
CA ALA A 211 -5.33 -9.87 0.67
C ALA A 211 -4.37 -11.06 0.65
N MET A 212 -3.78 -11.36 1.81
CA MET A 212 -2.94 -12.52 2.03
C MET A 212 -3.52 -13.34 3.16
N LEU A 213 -3.67 -14.65 2.95
CA LEU A 213 -4.21 -15.58 3.94
C LEU A 213 -3.35 -16.85 3.97
N PRO A 214 -2.73 -17.20 5.11
CA PRO A 214 -1.94 -18.42 5.21
C PRO A 214 -2.73 -19.68 4.88
N LEU A 215 -2.11 -20.57 4.12
CA LEU A 215 -2.61 -21.90 3.85
C LEU A 215 -2.03 -22.83 4.91
N LEU A 216 -2.81 -23.07 5.96
CA LEU A 216 -2.45 -23.95 7.07
C LEU A 216 -3.10 -25.32 6.90
N ARG A 217 -2.31 -26.39 6.99
CA ARG A 217 -2.80 -27.76 7.06
C ARG A 217 -2.90 -28.21 8.51
N PRO A 218 -3.78 -29.16 8.85
CA PRO A 218 -3.84 -29.72 10.19
C PRO A 218 -2.47 -30.26 10.62
N GLY A 219 -1.90 -29.71 11.70
CA GLY A 219 -0.57 -30.06 12.22
C GLY A 219 0.57 -29.14 11.78
N ASP A 220 0.30 -28.09 10.99
CA ASP A 220 1.31 -27.09 10.63
C ASP A 220 1.57 -26.11 11.78
N ASP A 221 2.79 -26.10 12.31
CA ASP A 221 3.23 -25.13 13.34
C ASP A 221 3.87 -23.87 12.72
N THR A 222 4.04 -23.83 11.39
CA THR A 222 4.63 -22.71 10.66
C THR A 222 3.92 -22.47 9.32
N VAL A 223 3.88 -21.21 8.88
CA VAL A 223 3.30 -20.87 7.59
C VAL A 223 4.29 -21.18 6.47
N THR A 224 3.93 -22.14 5.63
CA THR A 224 4.74 -22.56 4.47
C THR A 224 4.12 -22.21 3.12
N ALA A 225 2.84 -21.87 3.09
CA ALA A 225 2.13 -21.40 1.90
C ALA A 225 1.08 -20.35 2.27
N SER A 226 0.65 -19.54 1.31
CA SER A 226 -0.37 -18.52 1.50
C SER A 226 -1.15 -18.27 0.21
N TYR A 227 -2.44 -17.99 0.35
CA TYR A 227 -3.26 -17.44 -0.71
C TYR A 227 -3.03 -15.95 -0.84
N VAL A 228 -2.80 -15.47 -2.06
CA VAL A 228 -2.82 -14.05 -2.43
C VAL A 228 -4.08 -13.82 -3.25
N ILE A 229 -4.95 -12.96 -2.75
CA ILE A 229 -6.30 -12.74 -3.26
C ILE A 229 -6.36 -11.36 -3.88
N HIS A 230 -6.66 -11.31 -5.17
CA HIS A 230 -6.75 -10.10 -5.98
C HIS A 230 -8.17 -9.52 -5.98
N PRO A 231 -8.39 -8.31 -6.53
CA PRO A 231 -9.68 -7.62 -6.50
C PRO A 231 -10.81 -8.50 -7.05
N SER A 232 -11.74 -8.86 -6.17
CA SER A 232 -12.80 -9.82 -6.44
C SER A 232 -13.87 -9.76 -5.33
N PRO A 233 -15.07 -10.32 -5.54
CA PRO A 233 -16.08 -10.42 -4.48
C PRO A 233 -15.58 -11.18 -3.23
N LEU A 234 -14.59 -12.07 -3.39
CA LEU A 234 -13.94 -12.74 -2.27
C LEU A 234 -13.13 -11.75 -1.42
N LEU A 235 -12.36 -10.86 -2.05
CA LEU A 235 -11.65 -9.80 -1.35
C LEU A 235 -12.63 -8.86 -0.62
N ASP A 236 -13.73 -8.48 -1.28
CA ASP A 236 -14.77 -7.63 -0.69
C ASP A 236 -15.37 -8.29 0.57
N ALA A 237 -15.59 -9.61 0.54
CA ALA A 237 -16.06 -10.37 1.69
C ALA A 237 -15.03 -10.40 2.84
N LEU A 238 -13.73 -10.53 2.54
CA LEU A 238 -12.67 -10.47 3.55
C LEU A 238 -12.53 -9.08 4.18
N VAL A 239 -12.69 -8.03 3.38
CA VAL A 239 -12.77 -6.65 3.87
C VAL A 239 -13.97 -6.49 4.82
N ALA A 240 -15.15 -6.95 4.42
CA ALA A 240 -16.35 -6.88 5.26
C ALA A 240 -16.21 -7.68 6.57
N LEU A 241 -15.56 -8.86 6.51
CA LEU A 241 -15.22 -9.66 7.68
C LEU A 241 -14.34 -8.87 8.65
N PHE A 242 -13.28 -8.24 8.14
CA PHE A 242 -12.40 -7.42 8.96
C PHE A 242 -13.17 -6.31 9.68
N GLU A 243 -13.95 -5.52 8.95
CA GLU A 243 -14.68 -4.38 9.55
C GLU A 243 -15.69 -4.86 10.62
N THR A 244 -16.36 -6.00 10.39
CA THR A 244 -17.30 -6.60 11.36
C THR A 244 -16.60 -7.00 12.66
N VAL A 245 -15.43 -7.64 12.57
CA VAL A 245 -14.65 -8.03 13.75
C VAL A 245 -14.07 -6.80 14.45
N TRP A 246 -13.61 -5.82 13.66
CA TRP A 246 -13.07 -4.57 14.15
C TRP A 246 -14.06 -3.82 15.03
N GLU A 247 -15.31 -3.67 14.60
CA GLU A 247 -16.37 -3.00 15.37
C GLU A 247 -16.66 -3.66 16.73
N ARG A 248 -16.45 -4.97 16.84
CA ARG A 248 -16.73 -5.77 18.05
C ARG A 248 -15.53 -5.95 18.98
N SER A 249 -14.36 -5.46 18.57
CA SER A 249 -13.08 -5.66 19.27
C SER A 249 -12.76 -4.54 20.27
N VAL A 250 -11.84 -4.82 21.19
CA VAL A 250 -11.45 -3.89 22.25
C VAL A 250 -10.17 -3.14 21.86
N GLN A 251 -10.20 -1.81 21.91
CA GLN A 251 -9.05 -0.98 21.57
C GLN A 251 -7.90 -1.10 22.57
N ILE A 252 -6.68 -1.30 22.08
CA ILE A 252 -5.46 -1.15 22.88
C ILE A 252 -5.10 0.34 22.91
N ARG A 253 -5.13 0.95 24.10
CA ARG A 253 -4.74 2.35 24.28
C ARG A 253 -3.39 2.43 25.00
N PRO A 254 -2.34 2.96 24.37
CA PRO A 254 -1.18 3.44 25.10
C PRO A 254 -1.63 4.69 25.83
N SER A 255 -1.40 4.75 27.14
CA SER A 255 -1.85 5.91 27.87
C SER A 255 -0.95 7.10 27.59
N THR A 256 -1.58 8.19 27.14
CA THR A 256 -1.24 9.50 27.71
C THR A 256 -1.90 9.54 29.10
N PRO A 257 -1.21 9.98 30.17
CA PRO A 257 -1.86 10.17 31.45
C PRO A 257 -3.00 11.19 31.28
N PRO A 258 -4.22 10.93 31.78
CA PRO A 258 -5.21 11.99 31.88
C PRO A 258 -4.69 13.05 32.86
N ALA A 259 -4.75 14.31 32.48
CA ALA A 259 -4.28 15.43 33.29
C ALA A 259 -5.13 15.70 34.55
N ASP A 260 -6.21 14.95 34.79
CA ASP A 260 -7.11 15.13 35.93
C ASP A 260 -7.57 13.78 36.51
N VAL A 261 -6.63 12.95 36.96
CA VAL A 261 -6.97 11.84 37.87
C VAL A 261 -6.51 12.25 39.26
N ASP A 262 -7.48 12.30 40.19
CA ASP A 262 -7.25 12.44 41.63
C ASP A 262 -6.06 11.57 42.11
N PRO A 263 -5.35 11.98 43.19
CA PRO A 263 -4.18 11.26 43.69
C PRO A 263 -4.49 9.77 43.90
N PRO A 264 -3.52 8.87 43.69
CA PRO A 264 -3.77 7.44 43.53
C PRO A 264 -4.54 6.91 44.74
N GLU A 265 -5.75 6.39 44.50
CA GLU A 265 -6.40 5.48 45.45
C GLU A 265 -5.41 4.34 45.72
N ARG A 266 -4.74 4.37 46.88
CA ARG A 266 -3.70 3.41 47.23
C ARG A 266 -4.26 1.99 47.14
N LEU A 267 -3.57 1.12 46.41
CA LEU A 267 -3.79 -0.31 46.47
C LEU A 267 -3.48 -0.79 47.88
N SER A 268 -4.18 -1.83 48.33
CA SER A 268 -3.75 -2.53 49.54
C SER A 268 -2.47 -3.35 49.25
N PRO A 269 -1.62 -3.61 50.26
CA PRO A 269 -0.41 -4.42 50.07
C PRO A 269 -0.67 -5.83 49.51
N GLU A 270 -1.86 -6.38 49.75
CA GLU A 270 -2.29 -7.68 49.22
C GLU A 270 -2.69 -7.59 47.74
N GLU A 271 -3.32 -6.49 47.33
CA GLU A 271 -3.65 -6.21 45.93
C GLU A 271 -2.39 -5.92 45.12
N GLU A 272 -1.41 -5.21 45.67
CA GLU A 272 -0.10 -5.01 45.04
C GLU A 272 0.61 -6.34 44.81
N LYS A 273 0.74 -7.18 45.84
CA LYS A 273 1.34 -8.52 45.71
C LYS A 273 0.59 -9.39 44.70
N LEU A 274 -0.74 -9.35 44.71
CA LEU A 274 -1.53 -10.05 43.70
C LEU A 274 -1.19 -9.54 42.30
N LEU A 275 -1.20 -8.23 42.07
CA LEU A 275 -0.88 -7.64 40.76
C LEU A 275 0.54 -8.00 40.30
N THR A 276 1.53 -8.00 41.19
CA THR A 276 2.89 -8.46 40.86
C THR A 276 2.90 -9.92 40.41
N LEU A 277 2.17 -10.79 41.13
CA LEU A 277 2.05 -12.21 40.76
C LEU A 277 1.30 -12.41 39.44
N LEU A 278 0.28 -11.59 39.15
CA LEU A 278 -0.45 -11.63 37.89
C LEU A 278 0.44 -11.16 36.73
N ALA A 279 1.21 -10.09 36.93
CA ALA A 279 2.16 -9.56 35.95
C ALA A 279 3.32 -10.53 35.68
N SER A 280 3.70 -11.35 36.66
CA SER A 280 4.70 -12.42 36.50
C SER A 280 4.13 -13.70 35.86
N GLY A 281 2.88 -13.68 35.37
CA GLY A 281 2.24 -14.84 34.73
C GLY A 281 1.79 -15.93 35.70
N ALA A 282 1.69 -15.67 37.01
CA ALA A 282 1.27 -16.69 37.97
C ALA A 282 -0.18 -17.10 37.76
N THR A 283 -0.44 -18.41 37.72
CA THR A 283 -1.82 -18.94 37.70
C THR A 283 -2.55 -18.64 39.00
N ASP A 284 -3.89 -18.68 39.00
CA ASP A 284 -4.70 -18.42 40.20
C ASP A 284 -4.32 -19.37 41.36
N LYS A 285 -3.94 -20.60 41.02
CA LYS A 285 -3.42 -21.62 41.94
C LYS A 285 -2.05 -21.27 42.53
N ALA A 286 -1.15 -20.68 41.73
CA ALA A 286 0.15 -20.24 42.19
C ALA A 286 0.04 -18.98 43.06
N ALA A 287 -0.76 -18.00 42.62
CA ALA A 287 -1.05 -16.79 43.38
C ALA A 287 -1.75 -17.10 44.72
N GLY A 288 -2.68 -18.05 44.72
CA GLY A 288 -3.36 -18.51 45.93
C GLY A 288 -2.39 -19.08 46.96
N ARG A 289 -1.47 -19.94 46.54
CA ARG A 289 -0.42 -20.49 47.42
C ARG A 289 0.50 -19.40 47.98
N ALA A 290 0.87 -18.40 47.18
CA ALA A 290 1.76 -17.32 47.59
C ALA A 290 1.10 -16.33 48.58
N LEU A 291 -0.22 -16.13 48.48
CA LEU A 291 -0.98 -15.18 49.30
C LEU A 291 -1.74 -15.85 50.47
N GLY A 292 -1.68 -17.18 50.59
CA GLY A 292 -2.48 -17.93 51.58
C GLY A 292 -3.98 -17.95 51.26
N TRP A 293 -4.34 -17.80 49.99
CA TRP A 293 -5.72 -17.71 49.50
C TRP A 293 -6.15 -18.96 48.72
N SER A 294 -7.46 -19.25 48.73
CA SER A 294 -8.04 -20.22 47.78
C SER A 294 -8.13 -19.63 46.37
N GLU A 295 -8.13 -20.47 45.33
CA GLU A 295 -8.27 -20.03 43.94
C GLU A 295 -9.53 -19.15 43.72
N ARG A 296 -10.64 -19.52 44.37
CA ARG A 296 -11.89 -18.73 44.36
C ARG A 296 -11.71 -17.34 44.96
N THR A 297 -10.86 -17.20 45.99
CA THR A 297 -10.54 -15.91 46.61
C THR A 297 -9.69 -15.07 45.67
N VAL A 298 -8.68 -15.66 45.03
CA VAL A 298 -7.87 -15.00 44.00
C VAL A 298 -8.76 -14.46 42.88
N GLN A 299 -9.65 -15.28 42.31
CA GLN A 299 -10.59 -14.86 41.26
C GLN A 299 -11.53 -13.73 41.70
N ARG A 300 -11.99 -13.74 42.96
CA ARG A 300 -12.82 -12.67 43.52
C ARG A 300 -12.03 -11.35 43.59
N HIS A 301 -10.78 -11.38 44.04
CA HIS A 301 -9.93 -10.20 44.09
C HIS A 301 -9.59 -9.68 42.68
N ILE A 302 -9.27 -10.57 41.74
CA ILE A 302 -9.08 -10.20 40.32
C ILE A 302 -10.35 -9.53 39.78
N THR A 303 -11.53 -10.13 39.96
CA THR A 303 -12.81 -9.56 39.48
C THR A 303 -13.10 -8.19 40.10
N LYS A 304 -12.78 -8.00 41.38
CA LYS A 304 -12.92 -6.71 42.07
C LYS A 304 -11.98 -5.67 41.47
N LEU A 305 -10.71 -6.01 41.25
CA LEU A 305 -9.70 -5.12 40.66
C LEU A 305 -10.04 -4.79 39.20
N LEU A 306 -10.53 -5.78 38.43
CA LEU A 306 -11.02 -5.58 37.07
C LEU A 306 -12.15 -4.54 37.02
N ARG A 307 -13.18 -4.71 37.84
CA ARG A 307 -14.29 -3.74 37.93
C ARG A 307 -13.82 -2.38 38.43
N ARG A 308 -12.94 -2.36 39.44
CA ARG A 308 -12.41 -1.13 40.06
C ARG A 308 -11.60 -0.30 39.07
N PHE A 309 -10.85 -0.95 38.19
CA PHE A 309 -9.95 -0.26 37.25
C PHE A 309 -10.44 -0.24 35.80
N GLY A 310 -11.69 -0.65 35.56
CA GLY A 310 -12.28 -0.69 34.23
C GLY A 310 -11.58 -1.67 33.27
N ALA A 311 -10.80 -2.60 33.81
CA ALA A 311 -10.14 -3.64 33.05
C ALA A 311 -11.08 -4.83 32.85
N GLN A 312 -11.10 -5.36 31.64
CA GLN A 312 -11.98 -6.47 31.25
C GLN A 312 -11.27 -7.83 31.34
N THR A 313 -9.94 -7.84 31.34
CA THR A 313 -9.13 -9.05 31.46
C THR A 313 -8.03 -8.87 32.50
N ARG A 314 -7.63 -9.96 33.17
CA ARG A 314 -6.51 -9.95 34.15
C ARG A 314 -5.22 -9.36 33.57
N PHE A 315 -5.06 -9.46 32.25
CA PHE A 315 -3.95 -8.90 31.50
C PHE A 315 -4.04 -7.37 31.39
N GLN A 316 -5.21 -6.83 31.03
CA GLN A 316 -5.43 -5.37 31.06
C GLN A 316 -5.20 -4.81 32.47
N LEU A 317 -5.58 -5.57 33.49
CA LEU A 317 -5.33 -5.20 34.88
C LEU A 317 -3.84 -5.17 35.24
N ALA A 318 -3.05 -6.15 34.78
CA ALA A 318 -1.61 -6.20 35.02
C ALA A 318 -0.87 -5.07 34.27
N MET A 319 -1.21 -4.84 32.99
CA MET A 319 -0.66 -3.73 32.21
C MET A 319 -0.96 -2.37 32.84
N GLU A 320 -2.19 -2.18 33.32
CA GLU A 320 -2.61 -0.93 33.95
C GLU A 320 -1.85 -0.68 35.26
N ALA A 321 -1.53 -1.75 36.00
CA ALA A 321 -0.74 -1.67 37.23
C ALA A 321 0.71 -1.26 36.98
N THR A 322 1.39 -1.87 36.01
CA THR A 322 2.75 -1.48 35.61
C THR A 322 2.79 -0.05 35.07
N ARG A 323 1.80 0.31 34.25
CA ARG A 323 1.70 1.66 33.65
C ARG A 323 1.49 2.76 34.67
N ARG A 324 0.79 2.48 35.77
CA ARG A 324 0.55 3.42 36.88
C ARG A 324 1.66 3.41 37.93
N GLY A 325 2.70 2.59 37.76
CA GLY A 325 3.82 2.47 38.71
C GLY A 325 3.42 1.83 40.04
N TRP A 326 2.40 0.98 40.03
CA TRP A 326 1.97 0.22 41.20
C TRP A 326 2.84 -1.01 41.46
N ILE A 327 3.43 -1.54 40.39
CA ILE A 327 4.33 -2.69 40.36
C ILE A 327 5.40 -2.44 39.30
#